data_AF-A0A6P5RKW7-F1
#
_entry.id   AF-A0A6P5RKW7-F1
#
_cell.length_a   1.000
_cell.length_b   1.000
_cell.length_c   1.000
_cell.angle_alpha   90.00
_cell.angle_beta   90.00
_cell.angle_gamma   90.00
#
_symmetry.space_group_name_H-M   'P 1'
#
loop_
_entity.id
_entity.type
_entity.pdbx_description
1 polymer ?
#
loop_
_entity_poly.entity_id
_entity_poly.type
_entity_poly.pdbx_seq_one_letter_code
_entity_poly.pdbx_strand_id
1 'polypeptide(L)'
;MMVMEATVAQRLQFSTWIDSEKVARRPSSSARCSQRLKVQNKLRVLVAAHLPTSRVSNRHRHVALEVSCSYNKFPASTVESGNFQTPFDESLVLKNKAQAIEPYLNGRCIYLVGMMGSGKTTVGKILSQAINYSFIDSDTLVEHEVGGTSVAEIFKLNGEGFFRDKETDVLRKLSLMHRLVVSTGGGAVVRPINWKCMNMGISVWLDVPLEALAQRIAAVGTGSRPLLHHESGDAYRKTFMRLTSLFEQRGDSYANASARVSLENIAAKLGYRDVSSLTPTAIVIEVLEQIEVFLKEEDGHARITF
;
A
#
# COMPACT_ATOMS: atom_id res chain seq x y z
N MET A 1 -3.17 22.56 -67.76
CA MET A 1 -4.11 22.75 -66.64
C MET A 1 -3.29 23.13 -65.43
N MET A 2 -2.97 24.42 -65.35
CA MET A 2 -3.54 25.41 -64.40
C MET A 2 -2.83 25.34 -63.03
N VAL A 3 -1.67 26.01 -62.88
CA VAL A 3 -1.45 27.45 -62.48
C VAL A 3 -1.23 27.49 -60.95
N MET A 4 0.02 27.66 -60.50
CA MET A 4 0.65 28.90 -59.95
C MET A 4 -0.06 29.42 -58.70
N GLU A 5 0.55 30.02 -57.67
CA GLU A 5 1.90 30.36 -57.22
C GLU A 5 1.68 30.80 -55.74
N ALA A 6 2.49 30.37 -54.78
CA ALA A 6 3.58 31.13 -54.15
C ALA A 6 3.21 32.20 -53.08
N THR A 7 3.97 32.13 -51.97
CA THR A 7 4.50 33.24 -51.12
C THR A 7 3.51 34.03 -50.24
N VAL A 8 3.76 34.51 -49.01
CA VAL A 8 4.80 34.40 -47.96
C VAL A 8 4.30 35.23 -46.75
N ALA A 9 4.72 34.88 -45.52
CA ALA A 9 4.76 35.72 -44.29
C ALA A 9 3.41 36.29 -43.77
N GLN A 10 3.24 36.73 -42.52
CA GLN A 10 4.16 37.27 -41.52
C GLN A 10 3.47 37.22 -40.14
N ARG A 11 4.29 37.18 -39.07
CA ARG A 11 3.92 37.40 -37.66
C ARG A 11 3.04 38.63 -37.46
N LEU A 12 2.25 38.66 -36.38
CA LEU A 12 2.23 39.80 -35.46
C LEU A 12 1.72 39.39 -34.06
N GLN A 13 2.42 39.92 -33.06
CA GLN A 13 2.17 39.86 -31.62
C GLN A 13 1.17 40.95 -31.18
N PHE A 14 0.93 40.97 -29.86
CA PHE A 14 0.43 42.06 -29.00
C PHE A 14 -1.10 42.13 -28.85
N SER A 15 -1.68 42.57 -27.73
CA SER A 15 -1.33 42.70 -26.31
C SER A 15 -2.56 43.28 -25.57
N THR A 16 -2.51 43.31 -24.24
CA THR A 16 -3.12 44.30 -23.31
C THR A 16 -4.66 44.41 -23.26
N TRP A 17 -5.32 43.99 -22.17
CA TRP A 17 -5.59 44.76 -20.92
C TRP A 17 -6.33 46.08 -21.13
N ILE A 18 -7.61 46.16 -20.71
CA ILE A 18 -8.35 47.26 -20.00
C ILE A 18 -9.65 46.58 -19.46
N ASP A 19 -9.92 46.42 -18.17
CA ASP A 19 -10.25 47.32 -17.04
C ASP A 19 -11.75 47.63 -16.85
N SER A 20 -12.10 47.82 -15.57
CA SER A 20 -13.39 47.76 -14.88
C SER A 20 -14.42 48.86 -15.23
N GLU A 21 -15.71 48.55 -15.09
CA GLU A 21 -16.59 49.09 -14.02
C GLU A 21 -18.11 48.94 -14.30
N LYS A 22 -18.82 48.58 -13.21
CA LYS A 22 -20.15 49.03 -12.73
C LYS A 22 -21.48 48.59 -13.38
N VAL A 23 -22.21 47.82 -12.55
CA VAL A 23 -23.59 48.07 -12.04
C VAL A 23 -24.76 48.07 -13.04
N ALA A 24 -25.63 47.03 -12.96
CA ALA A 24 -27.01 47.15 -12.46
C ALA A 24 -27.92 45.96 -12.85
N ARG A 25 -28.66 45.49 -11.83
CA ARG A 25 -30.08 45.04 -11.81
C ARG A 25 -30.56 43.93 -12.78
N ARG A 26 -30.96 42.81 -12.17
CA ARG A 26 -31.95 41.83 -12.68
C ARG A 26 -33.29 42.52 -13.01
N PRO A 27 -34.13 41.93 -13.88
CA PRO A 27 -35.14 41.01 -13.37
C PRO A 27 -35.27 39.69 -14.16
N SER A 28 -35.92 38.77 -13.48
CA SER A 28 -36.42 37.46 -13.88
C SER A 28 -37.03 37.37 -15.28
N SER A 29 -36.65 36.35 -16.04
CA SER A 29 -37.58 35.57 -16.85
C SER A 29 -37.06 34.15 -17.05
N SER A 30 -37.95 33.20 -16.81
CA SER A 30 -37.78 31.77 -17.04
C SER A 30 -37.93 31.46 -18.53
N ALA A 31 -37.01 30.69 -19.10
CA ALA A 31 -37.25 29.94 -20.32
C ALA A 31 -36.66 28.53 -20.17
N ARG A 32 -37.54 27.53 -20.13
CA ARG A 32 -37.19 26.13 -20.42
C ARG A 32 -37.13 26.00 -21.93
N CYS A 33 -36.01 25.52 -22.46
CA CYS A 33 -35.99 24.81 -23.73
C CYS A 33 -35.29 23.46 -23.51
N SER A 34 -35.99 22.42 -23.92
CA SER A 34 -35.65 21.01 -23.76
C SER A 34 -34.99 20.48 -25.03
N GLN A 35 -33.85 19.79 -24.90
CA GLN A 35 -33.46 18.51 -25.56
C GLN A 35 -31.95 18.33 -25.37
N ARG A 36 -31.51 17.34 -24.56
CA ARG A 36 -31.01 16.01 -25.00
C ARG A 36 -29.89 16.15 -26.05
N LEU A 37 -28.67 15.61 -25.92
CA LEU A 37 -28.09 14.61 -25.03
C LEU A 37 -26.58 14.55 -25.39
N LYS A 38 -25.66 14.72 -24.43
CA LYS A 38 -24.48 13.85 -24.23
C LYS A 38 -23.63 14.35 -23.05
N VAL A 39 -23.34 13.39 -22.18
CA VAL A 39 -22.82 13.50 -20.82
C VAL A 39 -21.29 13.39 -20.85
N GLN A 40 -20.58 14.24 -20.11
CA GLN A 40 -19.48 13.83 -19.22
C GLN A 40 -19.09 14.95 -18.24
N ASN A 41 -18.98 14.54 -16.97
CA ASN A 41 -19.12 15.34 -15.76
C ASN A 41 -17.92 16.27 -15.48
N LYS A 42 -18.15 17.59 -15.50
CA LYS A 42 -17.34 18.56 -14.75
C LYS A 42 -18.05 18.86 -13.42
N LEU A 43 -17.46 18.43 -12.31
CA LEU A 43 -17.93 18.76 -10.95
C LEU A 43 -17.77 20.27 -10.72
N ARG A 44 -18.88 20.97 -10.48
CA ARG A 44 -18.88 22.37 -10.00
C ARG A 44 -19.01 22.35 -8.48
N VAL A 45 -17.96 22.76 -7.79
CA VAL A 45 -18.00 23.08 -6.36
C VAL A 45 -18.48 24.53 -6.22
N LEU A 46 -19.57 24.76 -5.49
CA LEU A 46 -20.01 26.10 -5.10
C LEU A 46 -19.49 26.37 -3.68
N VAL A 47 -18.51 27.27 -3.57
CA VAL A 47 -18.03 27.77 -2.29
C VAL A 47 -18.81 29.05 -1.98
N ALA A 48 -19.60 29.05 -0.91
CA ALA A 48 -20.22 30.26 -0.38
C ALA A 48 -19.48 30.65 0.91
N ALA A 49 -18.77 31.76 0.89
CA ALA A 49 -18.17 32.36 2.09
C ALA A 49 -19.06 33.51 2.55
N HIS A 50 -19.70 33.36 3.71
CA HIS A 50 -20.37 34.47 4.38
C HIS A 50 -19.38 35.11 5.35
N LEU A 51 -18.88 36.31 5.02
CA LEU A 51 -18.19 37.17 5.99
C LEU A 51 -19.23 37.98 6.78
N PRO A 52 -19.31 37.84 8.11
CA PRO A 52 -20.03 38.80 8.93
C PRO A 52 -19.19 40.07 9.12
N THR A 53 -19.74 41.23 8.74
CA THR A 53 -19.20 42.54 9.12
C THR A 53 -19.69 42.91 10.52
N SER A 54 -18.78 42.99 11.50
CA SER A 54 -19.06 43.65 12.79
C SER A 54 -17.77 44.08 13.48
N ARG A 55 -17.91 45.16 14.25
CA ARG A 55 -16.92 46.16 14.67
C ARG A 55 -15.82 45.65 15.62
N VAL A 56 -14.72 46.40 15.58
CA VAL A 56 -13.48 46.32 16.38
C VAL A 56 -13.72 46.01 17.85
N SER A 57 -13.13 44.91 18.33
CA SER A 57 -12.76 44.69 19.73
C SER A 57 -11.64 43.65 19.78
N ASN A 58 -10.50 44.04 20.35
CA ASN A 58 -9.28 43.24 20.46
C ASN A 58 -9.48 42.09 21.45
N ARG A 59 -9.55 40.85 20.95
CA ARG A 59 -9.23 39.61 21.69
C ARG A 59 -9.06 38.48 20.66
N HIS A 60 -7.88 37.88 20.62
CA HIS A 60 -7.59 36.72 19.76
C HIS A 60 -8.57 35.58 20.06
N ARG A 61 -9.46 35.29 19.10
CA ARG A 61 -10.26 34.05 19.07
C ARG A 61 -9.98 33.37 17.74
N HIS A 62 -9.65 32.08 17.80
CA HIS A 62 -9.55 31.22 16.63
C HIS A 62 -10.89 31.23 15.87
N VAL A 63 -10.84 31.57 14.59
CA VAL A 63 -12.01 31.51 13.69
C VAL A 63 -12.11 30.08 13.17
N ALA A 64 -13.18 29.36 13.54
CA ALA A 64 -13.51 28.06 12.96
C ALA A 64 -14.05 28.28 11.53
N LEU A 65 -13.40 27.67 10.55
CA LEU A 65 -13.88 27.60 9.17
C LEU A 65 -14.85 26.43 9.06
N GLU A 66 -16.16 26.71 9.02
CA GLU A 66 -17.15 25.70 8.65
C GLU A 66 -17.19 25.54 7.12
N VAL A 67 -16.86 24.33 6.65
CA VAL A 67 -17.08 23.91 5.28
C VAL A 67 -18.23 22.91 5.29
N SER A 68 -19.38 23.29 4.73
CA SER A 68 -20.51 22.39 4.55
C SER A 68 -20.51 21.81 3.13
N CYS A 69 -20.39 20.48 3.03
CA CYS A 69 -20.58 19.73 1.78
C CYS A 69 -21.82 18.85 1.95
N SER A 70 -22.89 19.16 1.21
CA SER A 70 -24.11 18.34 1.19
C SER A 70 -24.08 17.37 0.01
N TYR A 71 -24.07 16.07 0.31
CA TYR A 71 -24.38 14.99 -0.65
C TYR A 71 -25.59 14.21 -0.15
N ASN A 72 -26.64 14.13 -0.98
CA ASN A 72 -27.87 13.34 -0.83
C ASN A 72 -28.56 13.35 0.55
N LYS A 73 -29.63 14.17 0.64
CA LYS A 73 -30.80 14.07 1.53
C LYS A 73 -30.61 13.24 2.82
N PHE A 74 -29.86 13.78 3.77
CA PHE A 74 -30.06 13.53 5.21
C PHE A 74 -29.86 14.86 5.96
N PRO A 75 -30.73 15.23 6.92
CA PRO A 75 -30.57 16.47 7.67
C PRO A 75 -29.37 16.34 8.64
N ALA A 76 -28.52 17.36 8.66
CA ALA A 76 -27.34 17.42 9.51
C ALA A 76 -27.74 17.50 10.99
N SER A 77 -27.47 16.45 11.75
CA SER A 77 -27.42 16.50 13.21
C SER A 77 -26.00 16.77 13.67
N THR A 78 -25.88 17.74 14.57
CA THR A 78 -24.70 18.19 15.32
C THR A 78 -23.67 17.08 15.55
N VAL A 79 -22.50 17.21 14.91
CA VAL A 79 -21.35 16.35 15.15
C VAL A 79 -20.55 17.00 16.27
N GLU A 80 -20.61 16.40 17.47
CA GLU A 80 -19.65 16.69 18.54
C GLU A 80 -18.25 16.35 18.05
N SER A 81 -17.27 17.19 18.42
CA SER A 81 -15.84 17.02 18.17
C SER A 81 -15.30 15.79 18.91
N GLY A 82 -15.63 14.60 18.43
CA GLY A 82 -14.94 13.36 18.72
C GLY A 82 -13.84 13.17 17.68
N ASN A 83 -12.59 13.08 18.13
CA ASN A 83 -11.43 12.83 17.29
C ASN A 83 -11.45 11.37 16.79
N PHE A 84 -12.37 11.03 15.89
CA PHE A 84 -12.35 9.79 15.15
C PHE A 84 -11.31 9.92 14.04
N GLN A 85 -10.08 9.45 14.26
CA GLN A 85 -9.18 9.13 13.15
C GLN A 85 -9.83 7.95 12.42
N THR A 86 -10.47 8.24 11.28
CA THR A 86 -11.35 7.31 10.58
C THR A 86 -10.60 6.49 9.51
N PRO A 87 -11.09 5.29 9.17
CA PRO A 87 -10.62 4.47 8.05
C PRO A 87 -10.56 5.18 6.69
N PHE A 88 -11.30 6.28 6.54
CA PHE A 88 -11.31 7.09 5.32
C PHE A 88 -9.95 7.73 5.05
N ASP A 89 -9.22 8.14 6.09
CA ASP A 89 -7.89 8.75 5.92
C ASP A 89 -6.86 7.71 5.47
N GLU A 90 -6.82 6.55 6.13
CA GLU A 90 -5.89 5.45 5.75
C GLU A 90 -6.11 4.98 4.31
N SER A 91 -7.36 4.86 3.86
CA SER A 91 -7.66 4.43 2.48
C SER A 91 -7.18 5.43 1.42
N LEU A 92 -7.28 6.73 1.72
CA LEU A 92 -6.82 7.79 0.82
C LEU A 92 -5.29 7.87 0.81
N VAL A 93 -4.66 7.78 1.99
CA VAL A 93 -3.20 7.73 2.13
C VAL A 93 -2.63 6.54 1.37
N LEU A 94 -3.22 5.34 1.55
CA LEU A 94 -2.83 4.13 0.82
C LEU A 94 -2.86 4.35 -0.69
N LYS A 95 -3.97 4.90 -1.20
CA LYS A 95 -4.13 5.15 -2.64
C LYS A 95 -3.10 6.15 -3.16
N ASN A 96 -2.87 7.25 -2.44
CA ASN A 96 -1.91 8.28 -2.84
C ASN A 96 -0.48 7.73 -2.85
N LYS A 97 -0.09 6.94 -1.84
CA LYS A 97 1.23 6.30 -1.76
C LYS A 97 1.43 5.27 -2.87
N ALA A 98 0.41 4.46 -3.16
CA ALA A 98 0.47 3.49 -4.25
C ALA A 98 0.68 4.17 -5.61
N GLN A 99 -0.07 5.25 -5.88
CA GLN A 99 0.08 6.05 -7.11
C GLN A 99 1.43 6.74 -7.22
N ALA A 100 2.04 7.14 -6.09
CA ALA A 100 3.34 7.79 -6.07
C ALA A 100 4.47 6.85 -6.52
N ILE A 101 4.41 5.57 -6.16
CA ILE A 101 5.47 4.60 -6.49
C ILE A 101 5.25 3.85 -7.81
N GLU A 102 4.00 3.75 -8.29
CA GLU A 102 3.64 2.96 -9.48
C GLU A 102 4.54 3.22 -10.71
N PRO A 103 4.91 4.47 -11.05
CA PRO A 103 5.79 4.76 -12.19
C PRO A 103 7.21 4.18 -12.06
N TYR A 104 7.68 3.97 -10.84
CA TYR A 104 9.06 3.53 -10.54
C TYR A 104 9.18 2.01 -10.36
N LEU A 105 8.05 1.30 -10.23
CA LEU A 105 8.04 -0.15 -10.07
C LEU A 105 8.49 -0.88 -11.34
N ASN A 106 8.29 -0.29 -12.53
CA ASN A 106 8.69 -0.87 -13.82
C ASN A 106 8.22 -2.32 -14.04
N GLY A 107 7.08 -2.70 -13.43
CA GLY A 107 6.54 -4.07 -13.49
C GLY A 107 7.30 -5.11 -12.66
N ARG A 108 8.28 -4.72 -11.84
CA ARG A 108 9.02 -5.62 -10.94
C ARG A 108 8.07 -6.27 -9.94
N CYS A 109 8.28 -7.56 -9.67
CA CYS A 109 7.56 -8.25 -8.60
C CYS A 109 7.98 -7.73 -7.21
N ILE A 110 7.06 -7.75 -6.25
CA ILE A 110 7.33 -7.45 -4.84
C ILE A 110 7.27 -8.75 -4.04
N TYR A 111 8.34 -9.10 -3.33
CA TYR A 111 8.44 -10.30 -2.51
C TYR A 111 8.33 -9.94 -1.03
N LEU A 112 7.28 -10.37 -0.35
CA LEU A 112 7.12 -10.21 1.08
C LEU A 112 7.78 -11.38 1.80
N VAL A 113 8.82 -11.07 2.59
CA VAL A 113 9.55 -12.02 3.43
C VAL A 113 9.32 -11.73 4.92
N GLY A 114 9.54 -12.72 5.77
CA GLY A 114 9.46 -12.58 7.22
C GLY A 114 9.00 -13.86 7.91
N MET A 115 9.09 -13.88 9.24
CA MET A 115 8.70 -15.03 10.05
C MET A 115 7.24 -15.42 9.83
N MET A 116 6.91 -16.68 10.07
CA MET A 116 5.52 -17.14 10.01
C MET A 116 4.66 -16.37 11.02
N GLY A 117 3.42 -16.01 10.67
CA GLY A 117 2.57 -15.15 11.50
C GLY A 117 2.80 -13.64 11.33
N SER A 118 3.78 -13.21 10.51
CA SER A 118 4.06 -11.78 10.28
C SER A 118 3.00 -11.02 9.50
N GLY A 119 2.03 -11.72 8.88
CA GLY A 119 0.92 -11.10 8.14
C GLY A 119 1.16 -10.95 6.63
N LYS A 120 2.20 -11.57 6.06
CA LYS A 120 2.54 -11.50 4.62
C LYS A 120 1.35 -11.71 3.69
N THR A 121 0.52 -12.74 3.90
CA THR A 121 -0.64 -13.00 3.04
C THR A 121 -1.67 -11.87 3.10
N THR A 122 -1.94 -11.32 4.28
CA THR A 122 -2.89 -10.21 4.46
C THR A 122 -2.36 -8.91 3.85
N VAL A 123 -1.13 -8.54 4.20
CA VAL A 123 -0.44 -7.36 3.67
C VAL A 123 -0.30 -7.46 2.15
N GLY A 124 0.08 -8.62 1.63
CA GLY A 124 0.28 -8.84 0.21
C GLY A 124 -0.99 -8.68 -0.62
N LYS A 125 -2.13 -9.17 -0.13
CA LYS A 125 -3.44 -8.98 -0.80
C LYS A 125 -3.84 -7.51 -0.87
N ILE A 126 -3.67 -6.77 0.23
CA ILE A 126 -4.00 -5.34 0.28
C ILE A 126 -3.05 -4.54 -0.61
N LEU A 127 -1.74 -4.82 -0.51
CA LEU A 127 -0.71 -4.19 -1.34
C LEU A 127 -0.99 -4.41 -2.83
N SER A 128 -1.25 -5.65 -3.24
CA SER A 128 -1.47 -5.99 -4.65
C SER A 128 -2.69 -5.26 -5.22
N GLN A 129 -3.76 -5.13 -4.44
CA GLN A 129 -4.94 -4.36 -4.82
C GLN A 129 -4.62 -2.87 -4.96
N ALA A 130 -3.84 -2.31 -4.02
CA ALA A 130 -3.50 -0.89 -4.03
C ALA A 130 -2.66 -0.49 -5.25
N ILE A 131 -1.70 -1.33 -5.67
CA ILE A 131 -0.82 -1.08 -6.83
C ILE A 131 -1.27 -1.76 -8.13
N ASN A 132 -2.47 -2.35 -8.15
CA ASN A 132 -3.05 -3.04 -9.30
C ASN A 132 -2.16 -4.18 -9.87
N TYR A 133 -1.68 -5.04 -8.98
CA TYR A 133 -0.87 -6.23 -9.22
C TYR A 133 -1.64 -7.50 -8.81
N SER A 134 -1.23 -8.65 -9.32
CA SER A 134 -1.76 -9.94 -8.87
C SER A 134 -1.07 -10.40 -7.59
N PHE A 135 -1.82 -11.03 -6.68
CA PHE A 135 -1.25 -11.64 -5.47
C PHE A 135 -1.03 -13.15 -5.65
N ILE A 136 0.12 -13.64 -5.19
CA ILE A 136 0.45 -15.07 -5.16
C ILE A 136 1.05 -15.42 -3.79
N ASP A 137 0.65 -16.57 -3.24
CA ASP A 137 1.34 -17.20 -2.11
C ASP A 137 2.26 -18.32 -2.65
N SER A 138 3.56 -18.24 -2.38
CA SER A 138 4.53 -19.22 -2.91
C SER A 138 4.29 -20.61 -2.37
N ASP A 139 3.85 -20.72 -1.11
CA ASP A 139 3.61 -22.02 -0.47
C ASP A 139 2.45 -22.74 -1.17
N THR A 140 1.38 -22.02 -1.54
CA THR A 140 0.25 -22.57 -2.31
C THR A 140 0.68 -23.04 -3.71
N LEU A 141 1.62 -22.35 -4.36
CA LEU A 141 2.16 -22.83 -5.63
C LEU A 141 2.99 -24.09 -5.47
N VAL A 142 3.77 -24.22 -4.39
CA VAL A 142 4.47 -25.47 -4.08
C VAL A 142 3.49 -26.61 -3.86
N GLU A 143 2.43 -26.41 -3.07
CA GLU A 143 1.37 -27.41 -2.85
C GLU A 143 0.78 -27.87 -4.19
N HIS A 144 0.44 -26.93 -5.08
CA HIS A 144 -0.09 -27.24 -6.41
C HIS A 144 0.92 -28.03 -7.28
N GLU A 145 2.20 -27.65 -7.29
CA GLU A 145 3.24 -28.35 -8.06
C GLU A 145 3.54 -29.76 -7.55
N VAL A 146 3.25 -30.05 -6.28
CA VAL A 146 3.42 -31.37 -5.65
C VAL A 146 2.09 -32.16 -5.62
N GLY A 147 1.11 -31.76 -6.42
CA GLY A 147 -0.14 -32.50 -6.60
C GLY A 147 -1.26 -32.15 -5.62
N GLY A 148 -1.24 -30.94 -5.06
CA GLY A 148 -2.29 -30.42 -4.16
C GLY A 148 -2.20 -30.90 -2.71
N THR A 149 -1.06 -31.47 -2.31
CA THR A 149 -0.80 -31.88 -0.92
C THR A 149 -0.38 -30.67 -0.09
N SER A 150 -0.80 -30.63 1.17
CA SER A 150 -0.48 -29.49 2.05
C SER A 150 1.01 -29.44 2.38
N VAL A 151 1.55 -28.24 2.71
CA VAL A 151 2.95 -28.11 3.16
C VAL A 151 3.27 -29.04 4.33
N ALA A 152 2.35 -29.20 5.29
CA ALA A 152 2.54 -30.11 6.42
C ALA A 152 2.69 -31.58 5.98
N GLU A 153 1.90 -32.02 5.00
CA GLU A 153 2.00 -33.37 4.43
C GLU A 153 3.28 -33.54 3.61
N ILE A 154 3.67 -32.56 2.80
CA ILE A 154 4.93 -32.60 2.04
C ILE A 154 6.12 -32.77 2.99
N PHE A 155 6.16 -32.01 4.10
CA PHE A 155 7.21 -32.17 5.11
C PHE A 155 7.20 -33.57 5.74
N LYS A 156 6.01 -34.11 6.02
CA LYS A 156 5.86 -35.45 6.63
C LYS A 156 6.27 -36.58 5.69
N LEU A 157 5.92 -36.48 4.41
CA LEU A 157 6.10 -37.56 3.42
C LEU A 157 7.46 -37.48 2.71
N ASN A 158 7.93 -36.27 2.40
CA ASN A 158 9.11 -36.04 1.56
C ASN A 158 10.26 -35.34 2.30
N GLY A 159 10.00 -34.79 3.49
CA GLY A 159 10.99 -34.07 4.29
C GLY A 159 11.20 -32.61 3.87
N GLU A 160 11.87 -31.85 4.73
CA GLU A 160 12.13 -30.41 4.50
C GLU A 160 13.01 -30.16 3.28
N GLY A 161 14.03 -30.99 3.03
CA GLY A 161 14.95 -30.82 1.90
C GLY A 161 14.21 -30.77 0.56
N PHE A 162 13.29 -31.72 0.34
CA PHE A 162 12.44 -31.76 -0.85
C PHE A 162 11.55 -30.52 -0.97
N PHE A 163 10.91 -30.09 0.13
CA PHE A 163 10.11 -28.87 0.12
C PHE A 163 10.96 -27.65 -0.29
N ARG A 164 12.18 -27.53 0.24
CA ARG A 164 13.08 -26.41 -0.08
C ARG A 164 13.54 -26.44 -1.55
N ASP A 165 13.67 -27.60 -2.16
CA ASP A 165 13.93 -27.72 -3.60
C ASP A 165 12.75 -27.19 -4.41
N LYS A 166 11.52 -27.57 -4.05
CA LYS A 166 10.30 -27.07 -4.71
C LYS A 166 10.06 -25.58 -4.48
N GLU A 167 10.31 -25.07 -3.27
CA GLU A 167 10.28 -23.64 -2.96
C GLU A 167 11.25 -22.86 -3.87
N THR A 168 12.45 -23.40 -4.11
CA THR A 168 13.43 -22.80 -5.02
C THR A 168 12.93 -22.79 -6.48
N ASP A 169 12.36 -23.89 -6.95
CA ASP A 169 11.83 -23.99 -8.32
C ASP A 169 10.66 -23.02 -8.56
N VAL A 170 9.74 -22.91 -7.61
CA VAL A 170 8.62 -21.95 -7.65
C VAL A 170 9.14 -20.52 -7.68
N LEU A 171 10.08 -20.16 -6.81
CA LEU A 171 10.65 -18.81 -6.81
C LEU A 171 11.39 -18.47 -8.11
N ARG A 172 12.06 -19.47 -8.73
CA ARG A 172 12.66 -19.29 -10.05
C ARG A 172 11.61 -18.96 -11.11
N LYS A 173 10.49 -19.69 -11.14
CA LYS A 173 9.37 -19.41 -12.07
C LYS A 173 8.76 -18.03 -11.83
N LEU A 174 8.50 -17.67 -10.57
CA LEU A 174 7.95 -16.37 -10.20
C LEU A 174 8.89 -15.20 -10.55
N SER A 175 10.21 -15.40 -10.48
CA SER A 175 11.19 -14.37 -10.84
C SER A 175 11.19 -13.99 -12.32
N LEU A 176 10.59 -14.82 -13.18
CA LEU A 176 10.42 -14.55 -14.60
C LEU A 176 9.08 -13.85 -14.92
N MET A 177 8.22 -13.67 -13.91
CA MET A 177 6.94 -13.00 -14.05
C MET A 177 7.05 -11.51 -13.71
N HIS A 178 6.00 -10.76 -14.02
CA HIS A 178 5.91 -9.32 -13.76
C HIS A 178 4.60 -8.99 -13.06
N ARG A 179 4.59 -7.84 -12.38
CA ARG A 179 3.40 -7.27 -11.72
C ARG A 179 2.74 -8.21 -10.71
N LEU A 180 3.56 -8.89 -9.91
CA LEU A 180 3.12 -9.75 -8.82
C LEU A 180 3.50 -9.18 -7.45
N VAL A 181 2.65 -9.41 -6.47
CA VAL A 181 3.01 -9.38 -5.05
C VAL A 181 3.03 -10.83 -4.56
N VAL A 182 4.20 -11.29 -4.14
CA VAL A 182 4.45 -12.68 -3.73
C VAL A 182 4.63 -12.72 -2.22
N SER A 183 3.75 -13.41 -1.50
CA SER A 183 4.01 -13.83 -0.12
C SER A 183 4.87 -15.08 -0.13
N THR A 184 6.04 -15.06 0.52
CA THR A 184 6.91 -16.23 0.57
C THR A 184 6.70 -17.05 1.84
N GLY A 185 7.07 -18.34 1.79
CA GLY A 185 7.27 -19.15 2.99
C GLY A 185 8.32 -18.53 3.93
N GLY A 186 8.18 -18.76 5.24
CA GLY A 186 9.10 -18.18 6.23
C GLY A 186 10.55 -18.65 6.10
N GLY A 187 10.78 -19.81 5.47
CA GLY A 187 12.11 -20.37 5.22
C GLY A 187 12.69 -20.06 3.83
N ALA A 188 11.97 -19.32 2.98
CA ALA A 188 12.44 -18.96 1.63
C ALA A 188 13.79 -18.23 1.64
N VAL A 189 14.09 -17.52 2.73
CA VAL A 189 15.34 -16.74 2.91
C VAL A 189 16.57 -17.58 3.22
N VAL A 190 16.42 -18.89 3.50
CA VAL A 190 17.52 -19.76 3.96
C VAL A 190 18.51 -20.06 2.84
N ARG A 191 18.02 -20.24 1.60
CA ARG A 191 18.87 -20.61 0.47
C ARG A 191 19.33 -19.36 -0.31
N PRO A 192 20.64 -19.15 -0.53
CA PRO A 192 21.14 -18.01 -1.30
C PRO A 192 20.59 -17.90 -2.73
N ILE A 193 20.26 -19.03 -3.37
CA ILE A 193 19.64 -19.03 -4.71
C ILE A 193 18.28 -18.35 -4.74
N ASN A 194 17.50 -18.43 -3.65
CA ASN A 194 16.20 -17.77 -3.57
C ASN A 194 16.35 -16.25 -3.52
N TRP A 195 17.40 -15.73 -2.88
CA TRP A 195 17.74 -14.31 -2.92
C TRP A 195 18.07 -13.82 -4.32
N LYS A 196 18.77 -14.62 -5.14
CA LYS A 196 19.00 -14.27 -6.55
C LYS A 196 17.69 -14.10 -7.31
N CYS A 197 16.69 -14.93 -7.05
CA CYS A 197 15.36 -14.83 -7.65
C CYS A 197 14.57 -13.62 -7.13
N MET A 198 14.53 -13.43 -5.81
CA MET A 198 13.76 -12.35 -5.18
C MET A 198 14.35 -10.96 -5.49
N ASN A 199 15.67 -10.85 -5.65
CA ASN A 199 16.37 -9.60 -5.97
C ASN A 199 16.24 -9.18 -7.44
N MET A 200 15.62 -9.99 -8.30
CA MET A 200 15.14 -9.53 -9.62
C MET A 200 13.92 -8.59 -9.48
N GLY A 201 13.23 -8.67 -8.34
CA GLY A 201 12.16 -7.76 -7.95
C GLY A 201 12.59 -6.89 -6.76
N ILE A 202 11.62 -6.53 -5.92
CA ILE A 202 11.84 -5.76 -4.69
C ILE A 202 11.45 -6.65 -3.51
N SER A 203 12.38 -6.94 -2.62
CA SER A 203 12.11 -7.75 -1.44
C SER A 203 11.82 -6.87 -0.23
N VAL A 204 10.73 -7.16 0.50
CA VAL A 204 10.28 -6.39 1.66
C VAL A 204 10.16 -7.32 2.86
N TRP A 205 10.95 -7.06 3.89
CA TRP A 205 10.88 -7.78 5.15
C TRP A 205 9.83 -7.16 6.07
N LEU A 206 8.79 -7.95 6.40
CA LEU A 206 7.88 -7.65 7.50
C LEU A 206 8.49 -8.12 8.82
N ASP A 207 9.07 -7.17 9.54
CA ASP A 207 9.76 -7.38 10.80
C ASP A 207 8.80 -7.20 11.97
N VAL A 208 8.57 -8.30 12.68
CA VAL A 208 7.54 -8.41 13.72
C VAL A 208 8.15 -9.04 14.97
N PRO A 209 7.93 -8.46 16.16
CA PRO A 209 8.42 -9.01 17.41
C PRO A 209 7.98 -10.45 17.64
N LEU A 210 8.87 -11.28 18.18
CA LEU A 210 8.62 -12.71 18.38
C LEU A 210 7.43 -12.95 19.33
N GLU A 211 7.23 -12.07 20.32
CA GLU A 211 6.14 -12.09 21.27
C GLU A 211 4.80 -11.94 20.55
N ALA A 212 4.70 -10.97 19.64
CA ALA A 212 3.50 -10.72 18.85
C ALA A 212 3.22 -11.86 17.87
N LEU A 213 4.28 -12.42 17.25
CA LEU A 213 4.15 -13.61 16.40
C LEU A 213 3.63 -14.82 17.19
N ALA A 214 4.18 -15.07 18.38
CA ALA A 214 3.78 -16.16 19.24
C ALA A 214 2.32 -16.02 19.68
N GLN A 215 1.88 -14.81 20.07
CA GLN A 215 0.48 -14.53 20.42
C GLN A 215 -0.46 -14.81 19.23
N ARG A 216 -0.13 -14.29 18.05
CA ARG A 216 -0.95 -14.48 16.83
C ARG A 216 -1.08 -15.97 16.48
N ILE A 217 0.01 -16.72 16.57
CA ILE A 217 0.00 -18.15 16.23
C ILE A 217 -0.70 -18.97 17.31
N ALA A 218 -0.51 -18.65 18.59
CA ALA A 218 -1.20 -19.34 19.68
C ALA A 218 -2.73 -19.19 19.58
N ALA A 219 -3.22 -18.05 19.09
CA ALA A 219 -4.65 -17.80 18.88
C ALA A 219 -5.24 -18.57 17.68
N VAL A 220 -4.47 -18.76 16.60
CA VAL A 220 -4.94 -19.39 15.35
C VAL A 220 -4.66 -20.90 15.29
N GLY A 221 -3.60 -21.35 15.96
CA GLY A 221 -3.12 -22.73 15.93
C GLY A 221 -1.96 -22.97 14.96
N THR A 222 -1.39 -24.18 15.03
CA THR A 222 -0.16 -24.58 14.32
C THR A 222 -0.36 -25.63 13.23
N GLY A 223 -1.61 -26.05 12.93
CA GLY A 223 -1.90 -27.16 12.03
C GLY A 223 -1.33 -27.04 10.61
N SER A 224 -1.24 -25.82 10.07
CA SER A 224 -0.63 -25.55 8.76
C SER A 224 0.87 -25.20 8.83
N ARG A 225 1.48 -25.29 10.01
CA ARG A 225 2.85 -24.84 10.29
C ARG A 225 3.71 -26.02 10.77
N PRO A 226 4.27 -26.84 9.86
CA PRO A 226 4.96 -28.07 10.24
C PRO A 226 6.11 -27.88 11.24
N LEU A 227 6.80 -26.73 11.18
CA LEU A 227 7.89 -26.40 12.10
C LEU A 227 7.44 -26.04 13.53
N LEU A 228 6.12 -25.89 13.77
CA LEU A 228 5.50 -25.56 15.05
C LEU A 228 4.53 -26.65 15.55
N HIS A 229 4.59 -27.89 15.03
CA HIS A 229 3.85 -28.99 15.62
C HIS A 229 4.41 -29.33 17.01
N HIS A 230 3.54 -29.37 18.02
CA HIS A 230 3.89 -29.71 19.40
C HIS A 230 2.79 -30.61 20.00
N GLU A 231 3.18 -31.51 20.90
CA GLU A 231 2.27 -32.21 21.81
C GLU A 231 1.84 -31.32 23.02
N SER A 232 0.94 -31.80 23.87
CA SER A 232 0.24 -31.08 24.96
C SER A 232 1.09 -30.09 25.80
N GLY A 233 0.52 -28.93 26.18
CA GLY A 233 1.16 -27.92 27.04
C GLY A 233 0.78 -26.46 26.69
N ASP A 234 1.46 -25.48 27.30
CA ASP A 234 1.26 -24.04 27.01
C ASP A 234 1.69 -23.69 25.58
N ALA A 235 0.71 -23.44 24.72
CA ALA A 235 0.90 -23.17 23.29
C ALA A 235 1.74 -21.91 23.03
N TYR A 236 1.59 -20.87 23.85
CA TYR A 236 2.32 -19.61 23.67
C TYR A 236 3.81 -19.81 23.94
N ARG A 237 4.17 -20.34 25.11
CA ARG A 237 5.57 -20.55 25.51
C ARG A 237 6.33 -21.44 24.52
N LYS A 238 5.73 -22.56 24.08
CA LYS A 238 6.34 -23.46 23.10
C LYS A 238 6.55 -22.78 21.75
N THR A 239 5.52 -22.08 21.26
CA THR A 239 5.60 -21.34 20.01
C THR A 239 6.69 -20.27 20.08
N PHE A 240 6.74 -19.50 21.17
CA PHE A 240 7.76 -18.47 21.37
C PHE A 240 9.18 -19.05 21.36
N MET A 241 9.44 -20.14 22.11
CA MET A 241 10.74 -20.80 22.10
C MET A 241 11.13 -21.29 20.71
N ARG A 242 10.18 -21.88 19.96
CA ARG A 242 10.45 -22.38 18.62
C ARG A 242 10.69 -21.26 17.62
N LEU A 243 9.92 -20.17 17.70
CA LEU A 243 10.13 -18.97 16.89
C LEU A 243 11.49 -18.34 17.18
N THR A 244 11.91 -18.29 18.45
CA THR A 244 13.23 -17.80 18.87
C THR A 244 14.34 -18.60 18.21
N SER A 245 14.32 -19.94 18.35
CA SER A 245 15.31 -20.81 17.71
C SER A 245 15.33 -20.67 16.18
N LEU A 246 14.17 -20.56 15.54
CA LEU A 246 14.10 -20.34 14.09
C LEU A 246 14.62 -18.96 13.69
N PHE A 247 14.36 -17.94 14.50
CA PHE A 247 14.83 -16.58 14.24
C PHE A 247 16.35 -16.46 14.42
N GLU A 248 16.93 -17.11 15.42
CA GLU A 248 18.40 -17.20 15.57
C GLU A 248 19.06 -17.83 14.33
N GLN A 249 18.42 -18.82 13.71
CA GLN A 249 18.97 -19.51 12.54
C GLN A 249 18.88 -18.71 11.23
N ARG A 250 17.90 -17.81 11.10
CA ARG A 250 17.58 -17.16 9.80
C ARG A 250 17.33 -15.66 9.87
N GLY A 251 17.43 -15.06 11.05
CA GLY A 251 17.15 -13.65 11.32
C GLY A 251 18.00 -12.74 10.46
N ASP A 252 19.31 -13.00 10.44
CA ASP A 252 20.27 -12.27 9.60
C ASP A 252 19.93 -12.37 8.11
N SER A 253 19.39 -13.50 7.66
CA SER A 253 19.00 -13.66 6.26
C SER A 253 17.87 -12.70 5.86
N TYR A 254 16.92 -12.38 6.75
CA TYR A 254 15.86 -11.41 6.43
C TYR A 254 16.40 -10.00 6.16
N ALA A 255 17.53 -9.64 6.76
CA ALA A 255 18.17 -8.34 6.57
C ALA A 255 18.72 -8.13 5.14
N ASN A 256 18.80 -9.19 4.32
CA ASN A 256 19.14 -9.07 2.90
C ASN A 256 18.01 -8.47 2.04
N ALA A 257 16.83 -8.22 2.62
CA ALA A 257 15.71 -7.60 1.90
C ALA A 257 16.04 -6.16 1.49
N SER A 258 15.54 -5.76 0.32
CA SER A 258 15.67 -4.39 -0.21
C SER A 258 15.10 -3.33 0.74
N ALA A 259 14.01 -3.67 1.43
CA ALA A 259 13.33 -2.80 2.39
C ALA A 259 12.93 -3.57 3.66
N ARG A 260 12.99 -2.89 4.81
CA ARG A 260 12.54 -3.41 6.11
C ARG A 260 11.37 -2.59 6.65
N VAL A 261 10.31 -3.27 7.06
CA VAL A 261 9.13 -2.69 7.68
C VAL A 261 9.04 -3.22 9.11
N SER A 262 9.54 -2.43 10.07
CA SER A 262 9.47 -2.76 11.50
C SER A 262 8.12 -2.35 12.07
N LEU A 263 7.32 -3.34 12.49
CA LEU A 263 6.03 -3.09 13.12
C LEU A 263 6.18 -2.37 14.47
N GLU A 264 7.29 -2.55 15.20
CA GLU A 264 7.56 -1.78 16.41
C GLU A 264 7.70 -0.28 16.10
N ASN A 265 8.43 0.05 15.03
CA ASN A 265 8.60 1.44 14.61
C ASN A 265 7.28 2.06 14.17
N ILE A 266 6.42 1.30 13.47
CA ILE A 266 5.07 1.78 13.08
C ILE A 266 4.23 2.04 14.34
N ALA A 267 4.22 1.10 15.29
CA ALA A 267 3.47 1.25 16.54
C ALA A 267 3.94 2.49 17.31
N ALA A 268 5.25 2.68 17.44
CA ALA A 268 5.83 3.87 18.08
C ALA A 268 5.48 5.17 17.35
N LYS A 269 5.58 5.20 16.01
CA LYS A 269 5.21 6.34 15.14
C LYS A 269 3.75 6.73 15.30
N LEU A 270 2.86 5.76 15.51
CA LEU A 270 1.42 5.96 15.70
C LEU A 270 1.00 6.12 17.17
N GLY A 271 1.95 6.06 18.12
CA GLY A 271 1.66 6.18 19.56
C GLY A 271 0.98 4.97 20.19
N TYR A 272 1.04 3.80 19.55
CA TYR A 272 0.55 2.54 20.10
C TYR A 272 1.58 1.89 21.03
N ARG A 273 1.09 1.25 22.10
CA ARG A 273 1.94 0.49 23.03
C ARG A 273 2.30 -0.90 22.52
N ASP A 274 1.50 -1.43 21.59
CA ASP A 274 1.60 -2.82 21.12
C ASP A 274 1.30 -2.92 19.62
N VAL A 275 2.08 -3.72 18.91
CA VAL A 275 1.97 -3.95 17.45
C VAL A 275 0.67 -4.66 17.04
N SER A 276 -0.05 -5.28 17.98
CA SER A 276 -1.37 -5.87 17.76
C SER A 276 -2.45 -4.83 17.47
N SER A 277 -2.21 -3.56 17.83
CA SER A 277 -3.12 -2.45 17.52
C SER A 277 -3.01 -1.95 16.08
N LEU A 278 -1.99 -2.40 15.33
CA LEU A 278 -1.76 -1.98 13.96
C LEU A 278 -2.78 -2.59 13.00
N THR A 279 -3.38 -1.74 12.17
CA THR A 279 -4.22 -2.20 11.07
C THR A 279 -3.33 -2.77 9.94
N PRO A 280 -3.81 -3.79 9.18
CA PRO A 280 -3.09 -4.24 7.99
C PRO A 280 -2.85 -3.11 6.98
N THR A 281 -3.76 -2.15 6.88
CA THR A 281 -3.63 -0.97 6.02
C THR A 281 -2.45 -0.08 6.44
N ALA A 282 -2.30 0.21 7.74
CA ALA A 282 -1.15 0.97 8.25
C ALA A 282 0.18 0.29 7.93
N ILE A 283 0.24 -1.04 8.01
CA ILE A 283 1.44 -1.82 7.62
C ILE A 283 1.71 -1.67 6.13
N VAL A 284 0.69 -1.74 5.27
CA VAL A 284 0.85 -1.57 3.81
C VAL A 284 1.29 -0.16 3.45
N ILE A 285 0.78 0.87 4.15
CA ILE A 285 1.24 2.25 3.96
C ILE A 285 2.75 2.32 4.22
N GLU A 286 3.24 1.76 5.34
CA GLU A 286 4.67 1.74 5.63
C GLU A 286 5.46 0.90 4.60
N VAL A 287 4.91 -0.22 4.11
CA VAL A 287 5.53 -0.98 3.00
C VAL A 287 5.75 -0.09 1.77
N LEU A 288 4.74 0.68 1.37
CA LEU A 288 4.85 1.60 0.23
C LEU A 288 5.88 2.70 0.50
N GLU A 289 5.94 3.24 1.72
CA GLU A 289 6.94 4.24 2.12
C GLU A 289 8.37 3.68 2.01
N GLN A 290 8.62 2.47 2.52
CA GLN A 290 9.96 1.87 2.49
C GLN A 290 10.37 1.46 1.06
N ILE A 291 9.42 1.02 0.23
CA ILE A 291 9.68 0.82 -1.21
C ILE A 291 10.03 2.15 -1.89
N GLU A 292 9.30 3.24 -1.59
CA GLU A 292 9.59 4.57 -2.14
C GLU A 292 11.01 5.04 -1.80
N VAL A 293 11.45 4.82 -0.55
CA VAL A 293 12.82 5.14 -0.10
C VAL A 293 13.84 4.33 -0.88
N PHE A 294 13.68 3.01 -0.96
CA PHE A 294 14.57 2.12 -1.71
C PHE A 294 14.70 2.53 -3.18
N LEU A 295 13.58 2.83 -3.85
CA LEU A 295 13.57 3.22 -5.26
C LEU A 295 14.28 4.55 -5.52
N LYS A 296 14.13 5.51 -4.61
CA LYS A 296 14.85 6.81 -4.71
C LYS A 296 16.35 6.64 -4.54
N GLU A 297 16.77 5.76 -3.64
CA GLU A 297 18.18 5.44 -3.46
C GLU A 297 18.75 4.75 -4.70
N GLU A 298 18.05 3.77 -5.25
CA GLU A 298 18.44 3.06 -6.49
C GLU A 298 18.61 4.02 -7.68
N ASP A 299 17.63 4.91 -7.91
CA ASP A 299 17.69 5.94 -8.96
C ASP A 299 18.81 6.97 -8.73
N GLY A 300 19.07 7.34 -7.47
CA GLY A 300 20.15 8.24 -7.10
C GLY A 300 21.53 7.66 -7.44
N HIS A 301 21.74 6.37 -7.16
CA HIS A 301 22.98 5.66 -7.52
C HIS A 301 23.11 5.54 -9.04
N ALA A 302 22.02 5.26 -9.76
CA ALA A 302 22.05 5.20 -11.22
C ALA A 302 22.52 6.53 -11.84
N ARG A 303 22.12 7.69 -11.30
CA ARG A 303 22.50 9.01 -11.83
C ARG A 303 23.93 9.45 -11.55
N ILE A 304 24.58 8.90 -10.53
CA ILE A 304 25.97 9.25 -10.16
C ILE A 304 27.00 8.42 -10.96
N THR A 305 26.57 7.31 -11.56
CA THR A 305 27.45 6.34 -12.22
C THR A 305 27.59 6.54 -13.73
N PHE A 306 27.05 7.64 -14.30
CA PHE A 306 27.17 8.01 -15.72
C PHE A 306 27.90 9.34 -15.91
#